data_AF-A0A345VC03-F1
#
_entry.id   AF-A0A345VC03-F1
#
_cell.length_a   1.000
_cell.length_b   1.000
_cell.length_c   1.000
_cell.angle_alpha   90.00
_cell.angle_beta   90.00
_cell.angle_gamma   90.00
#
_symmetry.space_group_name_H-M   'P 1'
#
loop_
_entity.id
_entity.type
_entity.pdbx_description
1 polymer ?
#
loop_
_entity_poly.entity_id
_entity_poly.type
_entity_poly.pdbx_seq_one_letter_code
_entity_poly.pdbx_strand_id
1 'polypeptide(L)' 'MLFTMEFLLLLLAGLVVYAVTATLVAVVRDGRGHTPPVRSIRPWMAGNLPSEPYATPGPARR' A
#
# COMPACT_ATOMS: atom_id res chain seq x y z
N MET A 1 -8.44 -13.26 39.25
CA MET A 1 -8.72 -12.04 38.45
C MET A 1 -7.43 -11.39 37.92
N LEU A 2 -6.39 -11.19 38.74
CA LEU A 2 -5.11 -10.60 38.29
C LEU A 2 -4.36 -11.49 37.28
N PHE A 3 -4.26 -12.79 37.56
CA PHE A 3 -3.57 -13.75 36.69
C PHE A 3 -4.13 -13.81 35.25
N THR A 4 -5.45 -13.68 35.10
CA THR A 4 -6.11 -13.63 33.78
C THR A 4 -5.83 -12.34 33.03
N MET A 5 -5.66 -11.22 33.74
CA MET A 5 -5.34 -9.92 33.12
C MET A 5 -3.87 -9.86 32.71
N GLU A 6 -2.95 -10.37 33.53
CA GLU A 6 -1.52 -10.49 33.22
C GLU A 6 -1.31 -11.33 31.96
N PHE A 7 -2.00 -12.47 31.86
CA PHE A 7 -1.97 -13.32 30.68
C PHE A 7 -2.48 -12.59 29.43
N LEU A 8 -3.60 -11.87 29.55
CA LEU A 8 -4.17 -11.10 28.45
C LEU A 8 -3.21 -10.01 27.96
N LEU A 9 -2.54 -9.31 28.89
CA LEU A 9 -1.55 -8.29 28.58
C LEU A 9 -0.32 -8.88 27.87
N LEU A 10 0.17 -10.03 28.31
CA LEU A 10 1.28 -10.74 27.65
C LEU A 10 0.91 -11.18 26.24
N LEU A 11 -0.30 -11.72 26.06
CA LEU A 11 -0.82 -12.10 24.75
C LEU A 11 -0.93 -10.89 23.83
N LEU A 12 -1.48 -9.78 24.32
CA LEU A 12 -1.62 -8.55 23.57
C LEU A 12 -0.25 -7.98 23.19
N ALA A 13 0.70 -7.94 24.12
CA ALA A 13 2.06 -7.47 23.85
C ALA A 13 2.73 -8.32 22.77
N GLY A 14 2.62 -9.65 22.85
CA GLY A 14 3.13 -10.56 21.83
C GLY A 14 2.50 -10.32 20.46
N LEU A 15 1.18 -10.10 20.42
CA LEU A 15 0.45 -9.80 19.17
C LEU A 15 0.91 -8.48 18.54
N VAL A 16 1.12 -7.44 19.36
CA VAL A 16 1.61 -6.14 18.89
C VAL A 16 3.02 -6.28 18.32
N VAL A 17 3.92 -6.96 19.02
CA VAL A 17 5.29 -7.22 18.54
C VAL A 17 5.28 -7.99 17.22
N TYR A 18 4.44 -9.02 17.13
CA TYR A 18 4.28 -9.80 15.90
C TYR A 18 3.78 -8.92 14.75
N ALA A 19 2.72 -8.14 14.97
CA ALA A 19 2.14 -7.26 13.95
C ALA A 19 3.16 -6.25 13.43
N VAL A 20 3.88 -5.56 14.32
CA VAL A 20 4.90 -4.58 13.93
C VAL A 20 6.00 -5.23 13.10
N THR A 21 6.49 -6.40 13.54
CA THR A 21 7.54 -7.13 12.81
C THR A 21 7.06 -7.57 11.43
N ALA A 22 5.85 -8.12 11.34
CA ALA A 22 5.24 -8.53 10.08
C ALA A 22 5.07 -7.36 9.12
N THR A 23 4.63 -6.19 9.62
CA THR A 23 4.51 -4.97 8.81
C THR A 23 5.86 -4.50 8.29
N LEU A 24 6.89 -4.43 9.14
CA LEU A 24 8.24 -4.04 8.71
C LEU A 24 8.78 -5.00 7.63
N VAL A 25 8.61 -6.30 7.82
CA VAL A 25 9.00 -7.31 6.83
C VAL A 25 8.23 -7.12 5.52
N ALA A 26 6.92 -6.87 5.58
CA ALA A 26 6.11 -6.62 4.40
C ALA A 26 6.58 -5.37 3.65
N VAL A 27 6.76 -4.25 4.34
CA VAL A 27 7.25 -2.99 3.75
C VAL A 27 8.63 -3.17 3.14
N VAL A 28 9.55 -3.86 3.82
CA VAL A 28 10.90 -4.10 3.31
C VAL A 28 10.86 -5.05 2.10
N ARG A 29 10.00 -6.07 2.09
CA ARG A 29 9.84 -6.98 0.94
C ARG A 29 9.22 -6.27 -0.26
N ASP A 30 8.24 -5.41 -0.01
CA ASP A 30 7.55 -4.63 -1.03
C ASP A 30 8.49 -3.55 -1.62
N GLY A 31 9.19 -2.81 -0.75
CA GLY A 31 10.19 -1.82 -1.13
C GLY A 31 11.44 -2.42 -1.79
N ARG A 32 11.70 -3.72 -1.62
CA ARG A 32 12.70 -4.46 -2.40
C ARG A 32 12.28 -4.72 -3.86
N GLY A 33 11.09 -4.27 -4.25
CA GLY A 33 10.68 -4.23 -5.63
C GLY A 33 10.77 -5.60 -6.27
N HIS A 34 9.86 -6.51 -5.89
CA HIS A 34 9.42 -7.48 -6.89
C HIS A 34 8.59 -6.68 -7.91
N THR A 35 9.27 -5.94 -8.78
CA THR A 35 8.69 -5.50 -10.03
C THR A 35 8.66 -6.76 -10.87
N PRO A 36 7.51 -7.46 -11.00
CA PRO A 36 7.45 -8.58 -11.89
C PRO A 36 7.94 -8.08 -13.25
N PRO A 37 8.71 -8.88 -14.01
CA PRO A 37 9.08 -8.56 -15.39
C PRO A 37 7.83 -8.66 -16.27
N VAL A 38 6.78 -7.88 -15.95
CA VAL A 38 5.73 -7.56 -16.90
C VAL A 38 6.43 -6.69 -17.93
N ARG A 39 6.95 -7.35 -18.95
CA ARG A 39 7.40 -6.68 -20.17
C ARG A 39 6.18 -5.94 -20.68
N SER A 40 6.19 -4.61 -20.60
CA SER A 40 5.14 -3.78 -21.16
C SER A 40 5.13 -4.00 -22.67
N ILE A 41 4.32 -4.95 -23.13
CA ILE A 41 4.12 -5.28 -24.55
C ILE A 41 3.49 -4.11 -25.32
N ARG A 42 3.06 -3.07 -24.61
CA ARG A 42 2.62 -1.79 -25.18
C ARG A 42 3.40 -0.64 -24.54
N PRO A 43 3.84 0.36 -25.31
CA PRO A 43 4.42 1.57 -24.74
C PRO A 43 3.40 2.26 -23.84
N TRP A 44 3.85 2.76 -22.69
CA TRP A 44 3.04 3.60 -21.83
C TRP A 44 2.71 4.88 -22.62
N MET A 45 1.42 5.20 -22.75
CA MET A 45 0.97 6.47 -23.30
C MET A 45 0.24 7.24 -22.21
N ALA A 46 0.69 8.47 -21.94
CA ALA A 46 0.08 9.39 -20.97
C ALA A 46 -1.39 9.76 -21.27
N GLY A 47 -1.95 9.27 -22.38
CA GLY A 47 -3.36 9.45 -22.75
C GLY A 47 -4.31 8.34 -22.31
N ASN A 48 -3.83 7.24 -21.71
CA ASN A 48 -4.67 6.10 -21.35
C ASN A 48 -4.79 5.88 -19.83
N LEU A 49 -4.66 6.96 -19.06
CA LEU A 49 -5.05 6.96 -17.65
C LEU A 49 -6.58 6.81 -17.57
N PRO A 50 -7.13 5.90 -16.74
CA PRO A 50 -8.57 5.72 -16.54
C PRO A 50 -9.20 6.86 -15.71
N SER A 51 -8.74 8.10 -15.92
CA SER A 51 -9.25 9.29 -15.26
C SER A 51 -9.59 10.32 -16.32
N GLU A 52 -10.84 10.76 -16.37
CA GLU A 52 -11.22 11.94 -17.15
C GLU A 52 -10.34 13.15 -16.75
N PRO A 53 -9.96 14.02 -17.71
CA PRO A 53 -9.19 15.22 -17.39
C PRO A 53 -9.96 16.10 -16.40
N TYR A 54 -9.36 16.45 -15.26
CA TYR A 54 -9.97 17.27 -14.21
C TYR A 54 -10.33 18.70 -14.66
N ALA A 55 -9.78 19.19 -15.76
CA ALA A 55 -10.17 20.48 -16.31
C ALA A 55 -9.94 20.51 -17.82
N THR A 56 -11.03 20.48 -18.58
CA THR A 56 -11.04 20.98 -19.96
C THR A 56 -11.37 22.46 -19.88
N PRO A 57 -10.46 23.40 -20.23
CA PRO A 57 -10.84 24.79 -20.40
C PRO A 57 -11.86 24.87 -21.54
N GLY A 58 -13.07 25.33 -21.24
CA GLY A 58 -14.10 25.54 -22.26
C GLY A 58 -13.60 26.49 -23.36
N PRO A 59 -14.17 26.39 -24.58
CA PRO A 59 -13.68 27.16 -25.72
C PRO A 59 -13.73 28.66 -25.43
N ALA A 60 -12.58 29.33 -25.55
CA ALA A 60 -12.50 30.77 -25.54
C ALA A 60 -13.32 31.31 -26.71
N ARG A 61 -14.50 31.88 -26.43
CA ARG A 61 -15.28 32.59 -27.45
C ARG A 61 -14.47 33.81 -27.87
N ARG A 62 -14.14 33.87 -29.16
CA ARG A 62 -13.65 35.07 -29.83
C ARG A 62 -14.74 35.58 -30.75
#